data_AF-A0A836GKM0-F1
#
_entry.id   AF-A0A836GKM0-F1
#
_cell.length_a   1.000
_cell.length_b   1.000
_cell.length_c   1.000
_cell.angle_alpha   90.00
_cell.angle_beta   90.00
_cell.angle_gamma   90.00
#
_symmetry.space_group_name_H-M   'P 1'
#
loop_
_entity.id
_entity.type
_entity.pdbx_description
1 polymer ?
#
loop_
_entity_poly.entity_id
_entity_poly.type
_entity_poly.pdbx_seq_one_letter_code
_entity_poly.pdbx_strand_id
1 'polypeptide(L)'
;MCAARDDSAPCAVPSKLWRECLKQYDYGPDRPKGACEAHRTKFYTCVKEWTARTQNKSYSYTKFELPKSCGHEAEKLHQCMMMNMFEVSHCQRDMAVLKRCAARADPEVRRYLHDDEAILGLERDIEEASGVKYLWYKAIGKL
;
A
#
# COMPACT_ATOMS: atom_id res chain seq x y z
N MET A 1 -23.68 -28.08 2.20
CA MET A 1 -22.80 -27.30 3.12
C MET A 1 -21.84 -26.52 2.25
N CYS A 2 -22.03 -25.20 2.14
CA CYS A 2 -21.19 -24.33 1.32
C CYS A 2 -19.96 -23.93 2.13
N ALA A 3 -18.76 -24.30 1.65
CA ALA A 3 -17.50 -23.87 2.24
C ALA A 3 -17.38 -22.34 2.07
N ALA A 4 -17.22 -21.62 3.19
CA ALA A 4 -16.80 -20.24 3.19
C ALA A 4 -15.42 -20.19 2.51
N ARG A 5 -15.34 -19.57 1.33
CA ARG A 5 -14.08 -19.12 0.77
C ARG A 5 -13.58 -18.03 1.70
N ASP A 6 -12.63 -18.39 2.55
CA ASP A 6 -11.84 -17.42 3.29
C ASP A 6 -11.04 -16.64 2.23
N ASP A 7 -11.54 -15.46 1.84
CA ASP A 7 -10.95 -14.49 0.91
C ASP A 7 -9.63 -13.89 1.48
N SER A 8 -8.81 -14.72 2.09
CA SER A 8 -7.47 -14.36 2.52
C SER A 8 -6.60 -14.22 1.28
N ALA A 9 -6.08 -13.01 1.05
CA ALA A 9 -5.12 -12.73 -0.01
C ALA A 9 -4.01 -13.82 -0.05
N PRO A 10 -3.49 -14.18 -1.24
CA PRO A 10 -2.45 -15.20 -1.33
C PRO A 10 -1.30 -14.86 -0.37
N CYS A 11 -0.85 -15.86 0.40
CA CYS A 11 0.22 -15.69 1.39
C CYS A 11 -0.14 -14.79 2.61
N ALA A 12 -1.43 -14.66 2.96
CA ALA A 12 -1.87 -13.89 4.13
C ALA A 12 -1.20 -14.30 5.46
N VAL A 13 -1.06 -15.61 5.71
CA VAL A 13 -0.41 -16.14 6.93
C VAL A 13 1.07 -15.73 7.03
N PRO A 14 1.94 -16.04 6.05
CA PRO A 14 3.35 -15.61 6.14
C PRO A 14 3.50 -14.08 6.09
N SER A 15 2.58 -13.36 5.43
CA SER A 15 2.54 -11.89 5.49
C SER A 15 2.25 -11.36 6.90
N LYS A 16 1.28 -11.97 7.60
CA LYS A 16 0.94 -11.61 8.99
C LYS A 16 2.11 -11.84 9.93
N LEU A 17 2.73 -13.02 9.88
CA LEU A 17 3.89 -13.36 10.72
C LEU A 17 5.07 -12.41 10.48
N TRP A 18 5.32 -12.04 9.22
CA TRP A 18 6.38 -11.09 8.92
C TRP A 18 6.07 -9.69 9.48
N ARG A 19 4.84 -9.19 9.32
CA ARG A 19 4.43 -7.90 9.90
C ARG A 19 4.49 -7.88 11.42
N GLU A 20 4.09 -8.95 12.08
CA GLU A 20 4.19 -9.09 13.54
C GLU A 20 5.64 -9.05 14.01
N CYS A 21 6.54 -9.73 13.30
CA CYS A 21 7.97 -9.65 13.56
C CYS A 21 8.48 -8.20 13.38
N LEU A 22 8.13 -7.52 12.29
CA LEU A 22 8.56 -6.12 12.07
C LEU A 22 8.08 -5.18 13.19
N LYS A 23 6.85 -5.35 13.68
CA LYS A 23 6.34 -4.62 14.86
C LYS A 23 7.22 -4.82 16.10
N GLN A 24 7.67 -6.05 16.33
CA GLN A 24 8.49 -6.41 17.48
C GLN A 24 9.96 -6.04 17.32
N TYR A 25 10.50 -6.01 16.09
CA TYR A 25 11.94 -5.97 15.84
C TYR A 25 12.47 -4.80 14.98
N ASP A 26 11.66 -3.95 14.34
CA ASP A 26 12.17 -2.73 13.67
C ASP A 26 12.22 -1.47 14.57
N TYR A 27 11.28 -1.29 15.53
CA TYR A 27 11.19 -0.07 16.37
C TYR A 27 11.92 -0.11 17.72
N GLY A 28 13.18 -0.57 17.79
CA GLY A 28 13.91 -0.51 19.06
C GLY A 28 15.42 -0.38 18.88
N PRO A 29 16.09 0.36 19.77
CA PRO A 29 17.48 0.79 19.59
C PRO A 29 18.52 -0.34 19.69
N ASP A 30 18.18 -1.50 20.30
CA ASP A 30 19.16 -2.55 20.65
C ASP A 30 19.10 -3.82 19.77
N ARG A 31 18.84 -3.70 18.47
CA ARG A 31 18.32 -4.85 17.70
C ARG A 31 19.29 -5.51 16.71
N PRO A 32 19.32 -6.86 16.65
CA PRO A 32 20.16 -7.60 15.72
C PRO A 32 19.65 -7.48 14.28
N LYS A 33 20.54 -7.09 13.36
CA LYS A 33 20.27 -7.02 11.92
C LYS A 33 19.74 -8.37 11.42
N GLY A 34 18.60 -8.36 10.74
CA GLY A 34 18.02 -9.56 10.12
C GLY A 34 17.12 -10.41 11.03
N ALA A 35 16.68 -9.89 12.18
CA ALA A 35 15.76 -10.61 13.10
C ALA A 35 14.51 -11.19 12.41
N CYS A 36 13.99 -10.50 11.38
CA CYS A 36 12.81 -10.94 10.63
C CYS A 36 13.11 -11.59 9.27
N GLU A 37 14.37 -11.87 8.94
CA GLU A 37 14.76 -12.38 7.62
C GLU A 37 14.10 -13.73 7.33
N ALA A 38 13.99 -14.62 8.32
CA ALA A 38 13.32 -15.91 8.17
C ALA A 38 11.82 -15.77 7.80
N HIS A 39 11.12 -14.79 8.41
CA HIS A 39 9.72 -14.52 8.09
C HIS A 39 9.57 -13.88 6.71
N ARG A 40 10.48 -12.97 6.37
CA ARG A 40 10.59 -12.37 5.03
C ARG A 40 10.78 -13.42 3.95
N THR A 41 11.72 -14.35 4.12
CA THR A 41 11.97 -15.45 3.17
C THR A 41 10.71 -16.30 2.97
N LYS A 42 10.04 -16.71 4.05
CA LYS A 42 8.80 -17.50 3.98
C LYS A 42 7.70 -16.80 3.18
N PHE A 43 7.53 -15.49 3.37
CA PHE A 43 6.57 -14.70 2.60
C PHE A 43 6.92 -14.68 1.11
N TYR A 44 8.16 -14.30 0.74
CA TYR A 44 8.53 -14.21 -0.67
C TYR A 44 8.59 -15.56 -1.38
N THR A 45 8.91 -16.66 -0.68
CA THR A 45 8.79 -18.02 -1.24
C THR A 45 7.36 -18.34 -1.61
N CYS A 46 6.41 -18.08 -0.71
CA CYS A 46 4.99 -18.28 -0.99
C CYS A 46 4.53 -17.45 -2.20
N VAL A 47 4.93 -16.18 -2.29
CA VAL A 47 4.57 -15.31 -3.42
C VAL A 47 5.15 -15.87 -4.73
N LYS A 48 6.42 -16.27 -4.75
CA LYS A 48 7.08 -16.87 -5.93
C LYS A 48 6.35 -18.11 -6.41
N GLU A 49 6.05 -19.04 -5.51
CA GLU A 49 5.35 -20.29 -5.80
C GLU A 49 3.91 -20.04 -6.28
N TRP A 50 3.21 -19.10 -5.66
CA TRP A 50 1.86 -18.73 -6.08
C TRP A 50 1.88 -18.12 -7.48
N THR A 51 2.73 -17.13 -7.75
CA THR A 51 2.85 -16.49 -9.07
C THR A 51 3.21 -17.49 -10.17
N ALA A 52 4.14 -18.40 -9.90
CA ALA A 52 4.52 -19.46 -10.84
C ALA A 52 3.32 -20.36 -11.18
N ARG A 53 2.54 -20.78 -10.18
CA ARG A 53 1.38 -21.67 -10.37
C ARG A 53 0.17 -21.00 -11.03
N THR A 54 -0.14 -19.76 -10.68
CA THR A 54 -1.42 -19.12 -11.07
C THR A 54 -1.29 -18.16 -12.24
N GLN A 55 -0.11 -17.55 -12.44
CA GLN A 55 0.10 -16.54 -13.47
C GLN A 55 1.04 -17.02 -14.58
N ASN A 56 1.60 -18.22 -14.47
CA ASN A 56 2.58 -18.80 -15.39
C ASN A 56 3.74 -17.84 -15.72
N LYS A 57 4.15 -17.06 -14.73
CA LYS A 57 5.20 -16.04 -14.81
C LYS A 57 6.18 -16.22 -13.66
N SER A 58 7.43 -15.87 -13.87
CA SER A 58 8.38 -15.72 -12.77
C SER A 58 8.03 -14.46 -11.96
N TYR A 59 8.06 -14.59 -10.63
CA TYR A 59 8.00 -13.45 -9.75
C TYR A 59 9.22 -12.54 -9.99
N SER A 60 8.97 -11.26 -10.23
CA SER A 60 10.00 -10.23 -10.33
C SER A 60 9.69 -9.12 -9.34
N TYR A 61 10.59 -8.89 -8.39
CA TYR A 61 10.43 -7.83 -7.40
C TYR A 61 10.38 -6.44 -8.07
N THR A 62 11.05 -6.28 -9.21
CA THR A 62 11.09 -5.03 -10.00
C THR A 62 9.73 -4.62 -10.56
N LYS A 63 8.76 -5.54 -10.69
CA LYS A 63 7.39 -5.22 -11.12
C LYS A 63 6.55 -4.54 -10.04
N PHE A 64 7.04 -4.58 -8.80
CA PHE A 64 6.41 -3.95 -7.65
C PHE A 64 7.31 -2.89 -7.03
N GLU A 65 8.40 -2.52 -7.71
CA GLU A 65 9.18 -1.36 -7.33
C GLU A 65 8.33 -0.12 -7.54
N LEU A 66 8.15 0.63 -6.47
CA LEU A 66 7.42 1.88 -6.52
C LEU A 66 8.15 2.82 -7.52
N PRO A 67 7.44 3.44 -8.47
CA PRO A 67 8.05 4.42 -9.37
C PRO A 67 8.79 5.48 -8.57
N LYS A 68 10.03 5.82 -8.95
CA LYS A 68 10.86 6.81 -8.24
C LYS A 68 10.15 8.15 -8.08
N SER A 69 9.27 8.51 -9.01
CA SER A 69 8.42 9.70 -8.96
C SER A 69 7.47 9.73 -7.75
N CYS A 70 7.13 8.59 -7.18
CA CYS A 70 6.26 8.45 -6.00
C CYS A 70 7.03 8.33 -4.68
N GLY A 71 8.36 8.57 -4.70
CA GLY A 71 9.21 8.42 -3.51
C GLY A 71 8.83 9.36 -2.37
N HIS A 72 8.33 10.55 -2.68
CA HIS A 72 7.88 11.53 -1.68
C HIS A 72 6.65 11.04 -0.92
N GLU A 73 5.65 10.51 -1.63
CA GLU A 73 4.44 9.94 -1.06
C GLU A 73 4.76 8.68 -0.24
N ALA A 74 5.73 7.88 -0.69
CA ALA A 74 6.20 6.70 0.03
C ALA A 74 6.85 7.06 1.36
N GLU A 75 7.69 8.09 1.37
CA GLU A 75 8.33 8.60 2.58
C GLU A 75 7.30 9.13 3.59
N LYS A 76 6.27 9.87 3.13
CA LYS A 76 5.18 10.32 4.00
C LYS A 76 4.42 9.16 4.65
N LEU A 77 4.08 8.14 3.86
CA LEU A 77 3.46 6.94 4.40
C LEU A 77 4.38 6.25 5.41
N HIS A 78 5.67 6.12 5.10
CA HIS A 78 6.65 5.53 6.00
C HIS A 78 6.69 6.28 7.34
N GLN A 79 6.78 7.61 7.32
CA GLN A 79 6.76 8.45 8.52
C GLN A 79 5.47 8.28 9.32
N CYS A 80 4.31 8.25 8.67
CA CYS A 80 3.04 7.99 9.35
C CYS A 80 3.06 6.63 10.06
N MET A 81 3.54 5.59 9.38
CA MET A 81 3.64 4.24 9.95
C MET A 81 4.60 4.21 11.13
N MET A 82 5.73 4.92 11.05
CA MET A 82 6.68 5.07 12.16
C MET A 82 6.05 5.74 13.39
N MET A 83 5.28 6.81 13.20
CA MET A 83 4.62 7.52 14.30
C MET A 83 3.48 6.72 14.94
N ASN A 84 2.80 5.88 14.16
CA ASN A 84 1.61 5.13 14.58
C ASN A 84 1.87 3.64 14.79
N MET A 85 3.11 3.25 15.11
CA MET A 85 3.48 1.85 15.42
C MET A 85 3.04 0.85 14.33
N PHE A 86 3.05 1.28 13.07
CA PHE A 86 2.70 0.50 11.89
C PHE A 86 1.23 0.05 11.88
N GLU A 87 0.37 0.83 12.51
CA GLU A 87 -1.07 0.68 12.41
C GLU A 87 -1.60 1.37 11.16
N VAL A 88 -1.92 0.57 10.13
CA VAL A 88 -2.34 1.06 8.82
C VAL A 88 -3.66 1.84 8.88
N SER A 89 -4.53 1.54 9.85
CA SER A 89 -5.79 2.26 10.11
C SER A 89 -5.57 3.77 10.28
N HIS A 90 -4.47 4.18 10.93
CA HIS A 90 -4.15 5.59 11.16
C HIS A 90 -3.48 6.27 9.96
N CYS A 91 -3.02 5.50 8.97
CA CYS A 91 -2.28 5.98 7.80
C CYS A 91 -3.01 5.75 6.48
N GLN A 92 -4.33 5.52 6.53
CA GLN A 92 -5.15 5.21 5.35
C GLN A 92 -5.09 6.30 4.28
N ARG A 93 -5.03 7.58 4.70
CA ARG A 93 -4.93 8.70 3.76
C ARG A 93 -3.60 8.72 3.01
N ASP A 94 -2.47 8.61 3.72
CA ASP A 94 -1.15 8.58 3.09
C ASP A 94 -1.00 7.35 2.18
N MET A 95 -1.59 6.22 2.59
CA MET A 95 -1.67 5.01 1.78
C MET A 95 -2.46 5.24 0.48
N ALA A 96 -3.63 5.89 0.55
CA ALA A 96 -4.43 6.22 -0.62
C ALA A 96 -3.70 7.16 -1.59
N VAL A 97 -2.98 8.15 -1.06
CA VAL A 97 -2.16 9.07 -1.86
C VAL A 97 -1.05 8.33 -2.60
N LEU A 98 -0.32 7.44 -1.91
CA LEU A 98 0.71 6.61 -2.51
C LEU A 98 0.15 5.69 -3.61
N LYS A 99 -0.95 4.99 -3.31
CA LYS A 99 -1.66 4.13 -4.27
C LYS A 99 -2.08 4.90 -5.53
N ARG A 100 -2.65 6.10 -5.36
CA ARG A 100 -3.02 6.97 -6.48
C ARG A 100 -1.81 7.40 -7.31
N CYS A 101 -0.67 7.71 -6.68
CA CYS A 101 0.57 8.01 -7.41
C CYS A 101 1.04 6.81 -8.25
N ALA A 102 1.08 5.62 -7.64
CA ALA A 102 1.49 4.40 -8.32
C ALA A 102 0.56 4.04 -9.50
N ALA A 103 -0.76 4.16 -9.32
CA ALA A 103 -1.75 3.94 -10.38
C ALA A 103 -1.62 4.95 -11.55
N ARG A 104 -1.14 6.17 -11.29
CA ARG A 104 -0.86 7.15 -12.36
C ARG A 104 0.38 6.77 -13.16
N ALA A 105 1.41 6.29 -12.48
CA ALA A 105 2.71 5.99 -13.08
C ALA A 105 2.78 4.61 -13.76
N ASP A 106 2.02 3.63 -13.30
CA ASP A 106 2.05 2.26 -13.82
C ASP A 106 0.66 1.75 -14.24
N PRO A 107 0.45 1.38 -15.53
CA PRO A 107 -0.82 0.85 -16.03
C PRO A 107 -1.26 -0.48 -15.42
N GLU A 108 -0.33 -1.36 -15.04
CA GLU A 108 -0.64 -2.65 -14.40
C GLU A 108 -1.14 -2.40 -12.97
N VAL A 109 -0.49 -1.50 -12.24
CA VAL A 109 -0.95 -1.06 -10.91
C VAL A 109 -2.32 -0.38 -10.99
N ARG A 110 -2.55 0.47 -12.00
CA ARG A 110 -3.86 1.09 -12.23
C ARG A 110 -4.97 0.06 -12.40
N ARG A 111 -4.72 -0.97 -13.22
CA ARG A 111 -5.69 -2.04 -13.45
C ARG A 111 -6.00 -2.81 -12.16
N TYR A 112 -4.98 -3.07 -11.35
CA TYR A 112 -5.15 -3.80 -10.09
C TYR A 112 -5.92 -2.98 -9.03
N LEU A 113 -5.76 -1.66 -9.04
CA LEU A 113 -6.37 -0.74 -8.07
C LEU A 113 -7.63 -0.04 -8.58
N HIS A 114 -8.23 -0.52 -9.68
CA HIS A 114 -9.37 0.12 -10.32
C HIS A 114 -10.55 0.35 -9.36
N ASP A 115 -10.85 -0.64 -8.51
CA ASP A 115 -11.97 -0.61 -7.57
C ASP A 115 -11.53 -0.32 -6.12
N ASP A 116 -10.36 0.29 -5.93
CA ASP A 116 -9.85 0.61 -4.59
C ASP A 116 -10.64 1.79 -3.98
N GLU A 117 -11.52 1.48 -3.02
CA GLU A 117 -12.40 2.46 -2.36
C GLU A 117 -11.64 3.65 -1.74
N ALA A 118 -10.41 3.43 -1.27
CA ALA A 118 -9.61 4.50 -0.68
C ALA A 118 -9.11 5.50 -1.73
N ILE A 119 -8.83 5.04 -2.95
CA ILE A 119 -8.50 5.94 -4.07
C ILE A 119 -9.74 6.70 -4.51
N LEU A 120 -10.87 6.02 -4.69
CA LEU A 120 -12.14 6.63 -5.09
C LEU A 120 -12.60 7.70 -4.09
N GLY A 121 -12.48 7.41 -2.79
CA GLY A 121 -12.75 8.39 -1.73
C GLY A 121 -11.85 9.61 -1.82
N LEU A 122 -10.54 9.40 -2.00
CA LEU A 122 -9.58 10.49 -2.14
C LEU A 122 -9.86 11.38 -3.37
N GLU A 123 -10.28 10.79 -4.49
CA GLU A 123 -10.58 11.56 -5.71
C GLU A 123 -11.85 12.41 -5.56
N ARG A 124 -12.89 11.86 -4.94
CA ARG A 124 -14.10 12.62 -4.58
C ARG A 124 -13.77 13.78 -3.63
N ASP A 125 -12.96 13.56 -2.60
CA ASP A 125 -12.55 14.62 -1.67
C ASP A 125 -11.81 15.77 -2.39
N ILE A 126 -10.97 15.42 -3.38
CA ILE A 126 -10.24 16.40 -4.20
C ILE A 126 -11.21 17.18 -5.10
N GLU A 127 -12.18 16.50 -5.73
CA GLU A 127 -13.20 17.13 -6.56
C GLU A 127 -14.06 18.09 -5.75
N GLU A 128 -14.56 17.67 -4.59
CA GLU A 128 -15.34 18.50 -3.67
C GLU A 128 -14.53 19.73 -3.21
N ALA A 129 -13.28 19.54 -2.78
CA ALA A 129 -12.41 20.65 -2.38
C ALA A 129 -12.15 21.63 -3.54
N SER A 130 -12.00 21.12 -4.77
CA SER A 130 -11.80 21.94 -5.96
C SER A 130 -13.06 22.73 -6.34
N GLY A 131 -14.24 22.13 -6.21
CA GLY A 131 -15.53 22.78 -6.41
C GLY A 131 -15.80 23.89 -5.39
N VAL A 132 -15.50 23.64 -4.11
CA VAL A 132 -15.59 24.66 -3.05
C VAL A 132 -14.61 25.81 -3.32
N LYS A 133 -13.37 25.51 -3.72
CA LYS A 133 -12.38 26.53 -4.07
C LYS A 133 -12.82 27.38 -5.26
N TYR A 134 -13.40 26.77 -6.29
CA TYR A 134 -13.98 27.48 -7.44
C TYR A 134 -15.12 28.42 -7.02
N LEU A 135 -16.06 27.93 -6.19
CA LEU A 135 -17.15 28.76 -5.65
C LEU A 135 -16.63 29.93 -4.82
N TRP A 136 -15.58 29.70 -4.03
CA TRP A 136 -14.96 30.74 -3.22
C TRP A 136 -14.30 31.82 -4.08
N TYR A 137 -13.54 31.44 -5.12
CA TYR A 137 -12.96 32.41 -6.07
C TYR A 137 -14.01 33.22 -6.83
N LYS A 138 -15.15 32.61 -7.16
CA LYS A 138 -16.27 33.30 -7.79
C LYS A 138 -16.92 34.31 -6.84
N ALA A 139 -17.06 33.94 -5.57
CA ALA A 139 -17.63 34.82 -4.53
C ALA A 139 -16.74 36.04 -4.22
N ILE A 140 -15.41 35.90 -4.29
CA ILE A 140 -14.46 37.01 -4.07
C ILE A 140 -14.09 37.78 -5.35
N GLY A 141 -14.75 37.49 -6.49
CA GLY A 141 -14.54 38.19 -7.75
C GLY A 141 -13.15 38.03 -8.36
N LYS A 142 -12.45 36.93 -8.07
CA LYS A 142 -11.12 36.61 -8.63
C LYS A 142 -11.15 35.61 -9.79
N LEU A 143 -12.33 35.38 -10.34
CA LEU A 143 -12.60 34.48 -11.48
C LEU A 143 -13.07 35.30 -12.68
#